data_AF-A0AAU5QVU0-F1
#
_entry.id   AF-A0AAU5QVU0-F1
#
_cell.length_a   1.000
_cell.length_b   1.000
_cell.length_c   1.000
_cell.angle_alpha   90.00
_cell.angle_beta   90.00
_cell.angle_gamma   90.00
#
_symmetry.space_group_name_H-M   'P 1'
#
loop_
_entity.id
_entity.type
_entity.pdbx_description
1 polymer ?
#
loop_
_entity_poly.entity_id
_entity_poly.type
_entity_poly.pdbx_seq_one_letter_code
_entity_poly.pdbx_strand_id
1 'polypeptide(L)'
;MGARDLLVAASALVFLVMIPVAVRRHWRGEVSGPTDRGIMPIHVSVDTKQAFRRTMPVNSFAFFCCLVAWSLVKSDEILDSPLPDALLTGLVLASVSLALVAVLFVSPLIVLFNRPGFLVAPPYRGEPGMLALRQQRRDRGR
;
A
#
# COMPACT_ATOMS: atom_id res chain seq x y z
N MET A 1 -24.21 4.55 19.97
CA MET A 1 -23.01 4.75 19.15
C MET A 1 -22.00 5.52 19.99
N GLY A 2 -20.92 4.88 20.43
CA GLY A 2 -19.96 5.48 21.35
C GLY A 2 -19.01 6.45 20.63
N ALA A 3 -18.32 7.31 21.40
CA ALA A 3 -17.32 8.24 20.84
C ALA A 3 -16.21 7.50 20.05
N ARG A 4 -15.91 6.25 20.44
CA ARG A 4 -14.99 5.35 19.73
C ARG A 4 -15.46 5.02 18.31
N ASP A 5 -16.73 4.65 18.16
CA ASP A 5 -17.31 4.28 16.87
C ASP A 5 -17.33 5.48 15.91
N LEU A 6 -17.58 6.66 16.46
CA LEU A 6 -17.62 7.91 15.71
C LEU A 6 -16.22 8.31 15.22
N LEU A 7 -15.17 8.08 16.01
CA LEU A 7 -13.77 8.28 15.60
C LEU A 7 -13.33 7.25 14.54
N VAL A 8 -13.71 5.99 14.68
CA VAL A 8 -13.44 4.94 13.68
C VAL A 8 -14.18 5.26 12.38
N ALA A 9 -15.45 5.66 12.44
CA ALA A 9 -16.23 6.04 11.27
C ALA A 9 -15.68 7.32 10.61
N ALA A 10 -15.28 8.33 11.39
CA ALA A 10 -14.70 9.56 10.85
C ALA A 10 -13.33 9.32 10.21
N SER A 11 -12.45 8.55 10.85
CA SER A 11 -11.17 8.15 10.25
C SER A 11 -11.38 7.29 9.02
N ALA A 12 -12.33 6.35 9.04
CA ALA A 12 -12.70 5.58 7.87
C ALA A 12 -13.17 6.47 6.72
N LEU A 13 -14.05 7.43 6.99
CA LEU A 13 -14.54 8.37 5.98
C LEU A 13 -13.40 9.22 5.40
N VAL A 14 -12.51 9.75 6.26
CA VAL A 14 -11.33 10.51 5.81
C VAL A 14 -10.46 9.65 4.90
N PHE A 15 -10.17 8.41 5.27
CA PHE A 15 -9.39 7.52 4.42
C PHE A 15 -10.13 7.14 3.12
N LEU A 16 -11.43 6.89 3.18
CA LEU A 16 -12.27 6.51 2.04
C LEU A 16 -12.40 7.64 1.02
N VAL A 17 -12.25 8.91 1.44
CA VAL A 17 -12.21 10.07 0.55
C VAL A 17 -10.78 10.43 0.15
N MET A 18 -9.85 10.48 1.10
CA MET A 18 -8.47 10.92 0.86
C MET A 18 -7.65 9.90 0.07
N ILE A 19 -7.85 8.59 0.26
CA ILE A 19 -7.12 7.58 -0.52
C ILE A 19 -7.49 7.72 -2.00
N PRO A 20 -8.76 7.64 -2.45
CA PRO A 20 -9.08 7.78 -3.87
C PRO A 20 -8.62 9.11 -4.47
N VAL A 21 -8.69 10.20 -3.71
CA VAL A 21 -8.18 11.51 -4.15
C VAL A 21 -6.65 11.48 -4.31
N ALA A 22 -5.92 11.00 -3.30
CA ALA A 22 -4.46 10.90 -3.35
C ALA A 22 -4.00 9.93 -4.44
N VAL A 23 -4.66 8.78 -4.58
CA VAL A 23 -4.43 7.79 -5.63
C VAL A 23 -4.70 8.40 -6.99
N ARG A 24 -5.83 9.09 -7.19
CA ARG A 24 -6.13 9.78 -8.46
C ARG A 24 -5.08 10.82 -8.80
N ARG A 25 -4.69 11.68 -7.84
CA ARG A 25 -3.67 12.71 -8.04
C ARG A 25 -2.32 12.08 -8.38
N HIS A 26 -1.93 11.02 -7.69
CA HIS A 26 -0.73 10.23 -7.97
C HIS A 26 -0.78 9.58 -9.36
N TRP A 27 -1.93 8.99 -9.71
CA TRP A 27 -2.16 8.32 -10.99
C TRP A 27 -2.11 9.27 -12.18
N ARG A 28 -2.49 10.54 -11.97
CA ARG A 28 -2.39 11.62 -12.95
C ARG A 28 -1.02 12.30 -12.99
N GLY A 29 -0.10 11.96 -12.08
CA GLY A 29 1.22 12.61 -11.98
C GLY A 29 1.18 14.03 -11.40
N GLU A 30 0.05 14.46 -10.81
CA GLU A 30 -0.14 15.79 -10.23
C GLU A 30 0.67 16.02 -8.92
N VAL A 31 1.34 14.98 -8.42
CA VAL A 31 2.17 14.99 -7.21
C VAL A 31 3.65 15.21 -7.54
N SER A 32 4.02 15.23 -8.82
CA SER A 32 5.38 15.47 -9.30
C SER A 32 5.72 16.96 -9.26
N GLY A 33 5.95 17.50 -8.05
CA GLY A 33 6.55 18.82 -7.89
C GLY A 33 8.03 18.83 -8.34
N PRO A 34 8.61 20.01 -8.68
CA PRO A 34 10.02 20.15 -9.12
C PRO A 34 11.09 19.78 -8.07
N THR A 35 10.71 19.28 -6.90
CA THR A 35 11.52 19.18 -5.69
C THR A 35 12.24 17.85 -5.46
N ASP A 36 12.31 16.96 -6.46
CA ASP A 36 13.05 15.68 -6.31
C ASP A 36 14.59 15.82 -6.37
N ARG A 37 15.10 17.04 -6.48
CA ARG A 37 16.54 17.35 -6.32
C ARG A 37 16.93 17.70 -4.89
N GLY A 38 15.99 17.83 -3.97
CA GLY A 38 16.23 18.35 -2.63
C GLY A 38 16.18 17.28 -1.53
N ILE A 39 17.36 16.81 -1.11
CA ILE A 39 17.69 16.46 0.28
C ILE A 39 16.70 15.51 0.98
N MET A 40 16.83 14.20 0.74
CA MET A 40 16.37 13.20 1.72
C MET A 40 17.59 12.41 2.21
N PRO A 41 18.07 12.63 3.45
CA PRO A 41 19.26 11.99 4.00
C PRO A 41 18.86 10.59 4.49
N ILE A 42 18.62 9.68 3.57
CA ILE A 42 18.48 8.26 3.88
C ILE A 42 19.22 7.52 2.77
N HIS A 43 20.15 6.64 3.15
CA HIS A 43 20.94 5.76 2.29
C HIS A 43 20.09 4.73 1.52
N VAL A 44 18.86 5.08 1.12
CA VAL A 44 18.02 4.26 0.28
C VAL A 44 18.31 4.63 -1.17
N SER A 45 18.57 3.63 -2.00
CA SER A 45 18.79 3.83 -3.43
C SER A 45 17.61 4.60 -4.06
N VAL A 46 17.90 5.42 -5.07
CA VAL A 46 16.89 6.17 -5.84
C VAL A 46 15.79 5.23 -6.35
N ASP A 47 16.17 4.00 -6.74
CA ASP A 47 15.27 2.96 -7.23
C ASP A 47 14.27 2.48 -6.16
N THR A 48 14.73 2.32 -4.91
CA THR A 48 13.87 1.92 -3.80
C THR A 48 12.87 3.03 -3.44
N LYS A 49 13.30 4.30 -3.48
CA LYS A 49 12.39 5.44 -3.25
C LYS A 49 11.31 5.52 -4.32
N GLN A 50 11.67 5.31 -5.59
CA GLN A 50 10.69 5.25 -6.68
C GLN A 50 9.74 4.05 -6.55
N ALA A 51 10.23 2.87 -6.16
CA ALA A 51 9.40 1.71 -5.93
C ALA A 51 8.34 1.98 -4.84
N PHE A 52 8.75 2.56 -3.71
CA PHE A 52 7.83 2.95 -2.63
C PHE A 52 6.80 3.98 -3.07
N ARG A 53 7.20 4.99 -3.85
CA ARG A 53 6.26 5.98 -4.39
C ARG A 53 5.21 5.33 -5.29
N ARG A 54 5.62 4.40 -6.15
CA ARG A 54 4.71 3.69 -7.07
C ARG A 54 3.74 2.76 -6.35
N THR A 55 4.16 2.17 -5.23
CA THR A 55 3.28 1.31 -4.42
C THR A 55 2.48 2.07 -3.37
N MET A 56 2.67 3.39 -3.24
CA MET A 56 1.97 4.20 -2.23
C MET A 56 0.44 4.01 -2.27
N PRO A 57 -0.25 3.99 -3.43
CA PRO A 57 -1.68 3.69 -3.50
C PRO A 57 -2.07 2.34 -2.88
N VAL A 58 -1.36 1.28 -3.28
CA VAL A 58 -1.61 -0.10 -2.86
C VAL A 58 -1.31 -0.23 -1.37
N ASN A 59 -0.22 0.37 -0.91
CA ASN A 59 0.19 0.30 0.49
C ASN A 59 -0.75 1.10 1.40
N SER A 60 -1.19 2.29 0.99
CA SER A 60 -2.17 3.06 1.75
C SER A 60 -3.51 2.33 1.85
N PHE A 61 -3.96 1.70 0.75
CA PHE A 61 -5.18 0.90 0.77
C PHE A 61 -5.05 -0.33 1.66
N ALA A 62 -3.96 -1.09 1.54
CA ALA A 62 -3.73 -2.27 2.37
C ALA A 62 -3.63 -1.91 3.87
N PHE A 63 -2.93 -0.82 4.20
CA PHE A 63 -2.84 -0.31 5.57
C PHE A 63 -4.21 0.11 6.11
N PHE A 64 -5.04 0.76 5.29
CA PHE A 64 -6.41 1.11 5.66
C PHE A 64 -7.25 -0.12 5.98
N CYS A 65 -7.20 -1.15 5.12
CA CYS A 65 -7.89 -2.42 5.37
C CYS A 65 -7.41 -3.08 6.68
N CYS A 66 -6.12 -3.02 7.00
CA CYS A 66 -5.60 -3.52 8.29
C CYS A 66 -6.18 -2.75 9.48
N LEU A 67 -6.31 -1.42 9.40
CA LEU A 67 -6.90 -0.62 10.47
C LEU A 67 -8.38 -0.94 10.69
N VAL A 68 -9.13 -1.13 9.60
CA VAL A 68 -10.54 -1.56 9.67
C VAL A 68 -10.66 -2.96 10.25
N ALA A 69 -9.83 -3.91 9.80
CA ALA A 69 -9.83 -5.26 10.36
C ALA A 69 -9.51 -5.23 11.87
N TRP A 70 -8.53 -4.43 12.29
CA TRP A 70 -8.16 -4.25 13.70
C TRP A 70 -9.29 -3.62 14.52
N SER A 71 -10.00 -2.61 13.99
CA SER A 71 -11.12 -1.98 14.70
C SER A 71 -12.30 -2.93 14.87
N LEU A 72 -12.54 -3.80 13.88
CA LEU A 72 -13.56 -4.86 13.94
C LEU A 72 -13.21 -5.91 14.99
N VAL A 73 -11.95 -6.39 15.06
CA VAL A 73 -11.51 -7.35 16.12
C VAL A 73 -11.77 -6.83 17.52
N LYS A 74 -11.68 -5.51 17.73
CA LYS A 74 -11.90 -4.86 19.02
C LYS A 74 -13.38 -4.59 19.34
N SER A 75 -14.31 -4.86 18.42
CA SER A 75 -15.74 -4.63 18.65
C SER A 75 -16.29 -5.61 19.69
N ASP A 76 -17.09 -5.09 20.61
CA ASP A 76 -17.61 -5.86 21.76
C ASP A 76 -18.51 -7.02 21.30
N GLU A 77 -19.13 -6.90 20.11
CA GLU A 77 -19.90 -7.97 19.45
C GLU A 77 -19.10 -9.26 19.19
N ILE A 78 -17.81 -9.17 18.88
CA ILE A 78 -16.99 -10.38 18.67
C ILE A 78 -16.62 -11.02 20.00
N LEU A 79 -16.41 -10.21 21.06
CA LEU A 79 -16.09 -10.72 22.40
C LEU A 79 -17.28 -11.42 23.07
N ASP A 80 -18.50 -10.98 22.76
CA ASP A 80 -19.74 -11.54 23.32
C ASP A 80 -20.29 -12.73 22.50
N SER A 81 -19.66 -13.06 21.37
CA SER A 81 -20.08 -14.18 20.52
C SER A 81 -19.68 -15.55 21.11
N PRO A 82 -20.45 -16.62 20.85
CA PRO A 82 -20.10 -17.96 21.34
C PRO A 82 -18.70 -18.36 20.86
N LEU A 83 -17.90 -18.97 21.75
CA LEU A 83 -16.50 -19.37 21.54
C LEU A 83 -16.15 -19.90 20.13
N PRO A 84 -16.91 -20.82 19.51
CA PRO A 84 -16.61 -21.31 18.16
C PRO A 84 -16.71 -20.23 17.07
N ASP A 85 -17.68 -19.32 17.16
CA ASP A 85 -17.87 -18.24 16.18
C ASP A 85 -16.84 -17.12 16.38
N ALA A 86 -16.48 -16.83 17.63
CA ALA A 86 -15.40 -15.90 17.98
C ALA A 86 -14.05 -16.36 17.42
N LEU A 87 -13.74 -17.65 17.55
CA LEU A 87 -12.49 -18.25 17.04
C LEU A 87 -12.43 -18.20 15.52
N LEU A 88 -13.51 -18.57 14.83
CA LEU A 88 -13.57 -18.54 13.37
C LEU A 88 -13.42 -17.10 12.84
N THR A 89 -14.13 -16.15 13.44
CA THR A 89 -14.05 -14.73 13.07
C THR A 89 -12.65 -14.16 13.31
N GLY A 90 -12.04 -14.47 14.45
CA GLY A 90 -10.67 -14.09 14.77
C GLY A 90 -9.65 -14.65 13.77
N LEU A 91 -9.81 -15.91 13.35
CA LEU A 91 -8.91 -16.57 12.40
C LEU A 91 -9.06 -15.98 10.98
N VAL A 92 -10.28 -15.67 10.55
CA VAL A 92 -10.53 -14.94 9.30
C VAL A 92 -9.89 -13.54 9.34
N LEU A 93 -10.08 -12.78 10.41
CA LEU A 93 -9.49 -11.44 10.54
C LEU A 93 -7.95 -11.49 10.60
N ALA A 94 -7.39 -12.48 11.28
CA ALA A 94 -5.94 -12.68 11.35
C ALA A 94 -5.36 -13.05 9.97
N SER A 95 -6.00 -13.97 9.24
CA SER A 95 -5.55 -14.38 7.90
C SER A 95 -5.64 -13.25 6.88
N VAL A 96 -6.72 -12.46 6.90
CA VAL A 96 -6.86 -11.25 6.06
C VAL A 96 -5.80 -10.21 6.41
N SER A 97 -5.56 -9.96 7.70
CA SER A 97 -4.52 -9.03 8.14
C SER A 97 -3.13 -9.48 7.71
N LEU A 98 -2.82 -10.77 7.84
CA LEU A 98 -1.55 -11.34 7.39
C LEU A 98 -1.37 -11.21 5.88
N ALA A 99 -2.42 -11.47 5.09
CA ALA A 99 -2.40 -11.31 3.64
C ALA A 99 -2.16 -9.85 3.23
N LEU A 100 -2.80 -8.88 3.90
CA LEU A 100 -2.60 -7.45 3.67
C LEU A 100 -1.18 -7.01 4.03
N VAL A 101 -0.63 -7.50 5.14
CA VAL A 101 0.78 -7.27 5.52
C VAL A 101 1.71 -7.85 4.45
N ALA A 102 1.45 -9.07 3.96
CA ALA A 102 2.25 -9.64 2.88
C ALA A 102 2.20 -8.76 1.62
N VAL A 103 1.05 -8.21 1.25
CA VAL A 103 0.92 -7.27 0.12
C VAL A 103 1.75 -6.00 0.33
N LEU A 104 1.81 -5.45 1.55
CA LEU A 104 2.64 -4.27 1.88
C LEU A 104 4.13 -4.50 1.62
N PHE A 105 4.64 -5.71 1.89
CA PHE A 105 6.05 -6.05 1.72
C PHE A 105 6.39 -6.59 0.33
N VAL A 106 5.46 -7.33 -0.28
CA VAL A 106 5.68 -7.97 -1.58
C VAL A 106 5.43 -7.00 -2.73
N SER A 107 4.48 -6.07 -2.62
CA SER A 107 4.16 -5.15 -3.71
C SER A 107 5.35 -4.24 -4.11
N PRO A 108 6.16 -3.67 -3.19
CA PRO A 108 7.32 -2.86 -3.56
C PRO A 108 8.41 -3.69 -4.25
N LEU A 109 8.57 -4.95 -3.85
CA LEU A 109 9.50 -5.89 -4.49
C LEU A 109 9.05 -6.18 -5.93
N ILE A 110 7.78 -6.53 -6.14
CA ILE A 110 7.24 -6.80 -7.49
C ILE A 110 7.41 -5.57 -8.40
N VAL A 111 7.08 -4.38 -7.89
CA VAL A 111 7.21 -3.14 -8.64
C VAL A 111 8.67 -2.75 -8.90
N LEU A 112 9.59 -3.09 -8.01
CA LEU A 112 11.02 -2.85 -8.22
C LEU A 112 11.57 -3.74 -9.36
N PHE A 113 11.20 -5.03 -9.38
CA PHE A 113 11.78 -5.99 -10.30
C PHE A 113 11.09 -6.05 -11.67
N ASN A 114 9.76 -6.15 -11.70
CA ASN A 114 9.01 -6.51 -12.91
C ASN A 114 7.99 -5.46 -13.39
N ARG A 115 7.69 -4.43 -12.58
CA ARG A 115 6.81 -3.29 -12.95
C ARG A 115 5.56 -3.67 -13.76
N PRO A 116 4.64 -4.50 -13.22
CA PRO A 116 3.42 -4.83 -13.94
C PRO A 116 2.57 -3.56 -14.15
N GLY A 117 2.17 -3.29 -15.40
CA GLY A 117 1.54 -2.03 -15.80
C GLY A 117 0.22 -1.69 -15.10
N PHE A 118 -0.42 -2.67 -14.46
CA PHE A 118 -1.63 -2.47 -13.66
C PHE A 118 -1.34 -2.03 -12.21
N LEU A 119 -0.16 -2.34 -11.64
CA LEU A 119 0.26 -1.87 -10.31
C LEU A 119 0.98 -0.52 -10.35
N VAL A 120 1.37 -0.06 -11.54
CA VAL A 120 2.17 1.15 -11.72
C VAL A 120 1.34 2.23 -12.41
N ALA A 121 1.31 3.42 -11.80
CA ALA A 121 0.62 4.57 -12.36
C ALA A 121 1.15 4.95 -13.77
N PRO A 122 0.29 5.41 -14.70
CA PRO A 122 0.62 5.72 -16.09
C PRO A 122 1.89 6.55 -16.30
N PRO A 123 2.17 7.62 -15.51
CA PRO A 123 3.36 8.45 -15.70
C PRO A 123 4.68 7.67 -15.56
N TYR A 124 4.68 6.55 -14.84
CA TYR A 124 5.89 5.78 -14.54
C TYR A 124 6.03 4.50 -15.38
N ARG A 125 5.11 4.24 -16.32
CA ARG A 125 5.13 3.02 -17.16
C ARG A 125 6.26 3.00 -18.19
N GLY A 126 6.76 4.18 -18.59
CA GLY A 126 7.84 4.30 -19.59
C GLY A 126 9.24 4.01 -19.04
N GLU A 127 9.40 3.85 -17.73
CA GLU A 127 10.70 3.61 -17.11
C GLU A 127 10.98 2.09 -16.98
N PRO A 128 12.19 1.61 -17.32
CA PRO A 128 12.53 0.19 -17.27
C PRO A 128 12.64 -0.35 -15.84
N GLY A 129 12.17 -1.59 -15.62
CA GLY A 129 12.36 -2.32 -14.36
C GLY A 129 13.83 -2.72 -14.12
N MET A 130 14.17 -3.09 -12.87
CA MET A 130 15.53 -3.51 -12.52
C MET A 130 16.02 -4.72 -13.34
N LEU A 131 15.12 -5.65 -13.69
CA LEU A 131 15.44 -6.79 -14.55
C LEU A 131 15.79 -6.34 -15.97
N ALA A 132 14.98 -5.46 -16.56
CA ALA A 132 15.22 -4.91 -17.89
C ALA A 132 16.53 -4.09 -17.95
N LEU A 133 16.83 -3.31 -16.91
CA LEU A 133 18.09 -2.59 -16.79
C LEU A 133 19.31 -3.52 -16.72
N ARG A 134 19.20 -4.65 -16.00
CA ARG A 134 20.26 -5.66 -15.94
C ARG A 134 20.46 -6.36 -17.29
N GLN A 135 19.39 -6.63 -18.02
CA GLN A 135 19.47 -7.21 -19.38
C GLN A 135 20.13 -6.22 -20.35
N GLN A 136 19.69 -4.97 -20.40
CA GLN A 136 20.29 -3.94 -21.26
C GLN A 136 21.80 -3.73 -20.99
N ARG A 137 22.23 -3.80 -19.72
CA ARG A 137 23.66 -3.71 -19.38
C ARG A 137 24.46 -4.92 -19.88
N ARG A 138 23.86 -6.11 -19.88
CA ARG A 138 24.49 -7.31 -20.45
C ARG A 138 24.59 -7.22 -21.98
N ASP A 139 23.55 -6.70 -22.63
CA ASP A 139 23.51 -6.58 -24.09
C ASP A 139 24.45 -5.48 -24.61
N ARG A 140 24.69 -4.42 -23.83
CA ARG A 140 25.68 -3.36 -24.16
C ARG A 140 27.14 -3.73 -23.85
N GLY A 141 27.36 -4.78 -23.05
CA GLY A 141 28.69 -5.27 -22.70
C GLY A 141 29.21 -6.36 -23.65
N ARG A 142 28.42 -6.69 -24.69
CA ARG A 142 28.77 -7.56 -25.81
C ARG A 142 28.93 -6.71 -27.06
#